data_AF-X0TZA6-F1
#
_entry.id   AF-X0TZA6-F1
#
_cell.length_a   1.000
_cell.length_b   1.000
_cell.length_c   1.000
_cell.angle_alpha   90.00
_cell.angle_beta   90.00
_cell.angle_gamma   90.00
#
_symmetry.space_group_name_H-M   'P 1'
#
loop_
_entity.id
_entity.type
_entity.pdbx_description
1 polymer ?
#
loop_
_entity_poly.entity_id
_entity_poly.type
_entity_poly.pdbx_seq_one_letter_code
_entity_poly.pdbx_strand_id
1 'polypeptide(L)'
;MDMAPEIYRVCKPPKFLIILKGDVGHGNIVTESLCQKHVVSFLKVYLSGEEEYASYLYGEHAQQDVDEGKIELFYDISEGAAVFELSSLAVIPSVVEVGEEVSASIEVANTGEKAGSYTIILKINEEVEDEKSVTLGSDESVTVSFEVPATEEGTYSVDINGLSGSYDVEKAQTGIPGFPLESIVLSMVLAVLLLWLIQRKR
;
A
#
# COMPACT_ATOMS: atom_id res chain seq x y z
N MET A 1 44.46 32.04 18.45
CA MET A 1 43.16 32.52 18.98
C MET A 1 42.10 31.79 18.16
N ASP A 2 41.60 30.69 18.72
CA ASP A 2 40.54 29.87 18.11
C ASP A 2 39.28 30.71 17.97
N MET A 3 38.85 30.97 16.74
CA MET A 3 37.52 31.51 16.46
C MET A 3 36.59 30.33 16.19
N ALA A 4 35.64 30.10 17.10
CA ALA A 4 34.56 29.17 16.84
C ALA A 4 33.72 29.67 15.65
N PRO A 5 33.33 28.80 14.71
CA PRO A 5 32.48 29.22 13.59
C PRO A 5 31.10 29.63 14.11
N GLU A 6 30.69 30.87 13.85
CA GLU A 6 29.34 31.35 14.13
C GLU A 6 28.43 31.07 12.92
N ILE A 7 27.40 30.24 13.13
CA ILE A 7 26.44 29.84 12.08
C ILE A 7 25.31 30.87 12.04
N TYR A 8 25.25 31.68 10.98
CA TYR A 8 24.21 32.69 10.82
C TYR A 8 23.10 32.20 9.87
N ARG A 9 21.98 31.78 10.47
CA ARG A 9 20.62 31.60 9.91
C ARG A 9 20.48 30.74 8.64
N VAL A 10 19.86 29.58 8.84
CA VAL A 10 19.19 28.80 7.80
C VAL A 10 17.72 29.26 7.72
N CYS A 11 17.23 29.58 6.51
CA CYS A 11 15.85 29.30 6.01
C CYS A 11 15.36 30.34 4.98
N LYS A 12 15.29 29.93 3.71
CA LYS A 12 14.08 30.14 2.89
C LYS A 12 14.02 29.11 1.74
N PRO A 13 13.00 28.23 1.69
CA PRO A 13 12.87 27.26 0.59
C PRO A 13 12.63 27.98 -0.76
N PRO A 14 13.05 27.41 -1.91
CA PRO A 14 13.67 26.08 -2.10
C PRO A 14 15.21 26.10 -2.09
N LYS A 15 15.85 27.25 -1.77
CA LYS A 15 17.31 27.41 -1.80
C LYS A 15 17.84 27.72 -0.41
N PHE A 16 18.56 26.78 0.19
CA PHE A 16 19.23 27.02 1.47
C PHE A 16 20.62 27.58 1.22
N LEU A 17 20.94 28.71 1.84
CA LEU A 17 22.28 29.29 1.84
C LEU A 17 22.89 29.03 3.22
N ILE A 18 23.99 28.28 3.28
CA ILE A 18 24.79 28.09 4.49
C ILE A 18 26.05 28.91 4.30
N ILE A 19 26.23 29.97 5.10
CA ILE A 19 27.46 30.78 5.09
C ILE A 19 28.30 30.34 6.29
N LEU A 20 29.42 29.67 6.02
CA LEU A 20 30.46 29.41 7.00
C LEU A 20 31.51 30.51 6.87
N LYS A 21 31.91 31.14 7.99
CA LYS A 21 33.00 32.12 8.00
C LYS A 21 33.94 31.82 9.15
N GLY A 22 35.20 31.48 8.83
CA GLY A 22 36.26 31.17 9.79
C GLY A 22 37.17 30.03 9.31
N ASP A 23 38.37 29.93 9.86
CA ASP A 23 39.23 28.75 9.70
C ASP A 23 38.51 27.53 10.30
N VAL A 24 38.16 26.57 9.45
CA VAL A 24 37.35 25.42 9.85
C VAL A 24 38.24 24.40 10.55
N GLY A 25 38.56 24.67 11.81
CA GLY A 25 39.16 23.70 12.72
C GLY A 25 38.18 22.58 13.09
N HIS A 26 38.70 21.48 13.63
CA HIS A 26 37.94 20.33 14.13
C HIS A 26 37.01 20.74 15.30
N GLY A 27 35.85 21.32 14.99
CA GLY A 27 34.86 21.80 15.96
C GLY A 27 33.51 21.12 15.78
N ASN A 28 32.87 20.75 16.89
CA ASN A 28 31.53 20.15 16.90
C ASN A 28 30.46 21.22 16.62
N ILE A 29 29.66 21.00 15.58
CA ILE A 29 28.53 21.84 15.22
C ILE A 29 27.30 21.44 16.04
N VAL A 30 26.68 22.41 16.73
CA VAL A 30 25.40 22.26 17.43
C VAL A 30 24.37 23.08 16.69
N THR A 31 23.26 22.45 16.33
CA THR A 31 22.16 23.12 15.63
C THR A 31 20.84 22.74 16.33
N GLU A 32 19.94 23.71 16.49
CA GLU A 32 18.61 23.53 17.11
C GLU A 32 17.50 23.72 16.07
N SER A 33 17.03 22.65 15.43
CA SER A 33 15.77 22.57 14.68
C SER A 33 15.60 21.19 14.06
N LEU A 34 14.41 20.59 14.14
CA LEU A 34 14.09 19.27 13.56
C LEU A 34 14.34 19.14 12.04
N CYS A 35 14.61 20.23 11.32
CA CYS A 35 15.01 20.23 9.91
C CYS A 35 16.47 19.75 9.67
N GLN A 36 17.16 19.29 10.73
CA GLN A 36 18.61 19.12 10.74
C GLN A 36 19.14 17.70 10.65
N LYS A 37 18.32 16.64 10.73
CA LYS A 37 18.88 15.28 10.77
C LYS A 37 19.75 14.96 9.54
N HIS A 38 19.34 15.43 8.35
CA HIS A 38 20.10 15.21 7.11
C HIS A 38 21.27 16.22 6.96
N VAL A 39 21.08 17.47 7.35
CA VAL A 39 22.11 18.53 7.26
C VAL A 39 23.26 18.32 8.26
N VAL A 40 22.96 17.79 9.45
CA VAL A 40 23.95 17.52 10.51
C VAL A 40 24.81 16.30 10.19
N SER A 41 24.24 15.24 9.61
CA SER A 41 25.03 14.12 9.10
C SER A 41 25.97 14.56 7.98
N PHE A 42 25.49 15.41 7.07
CA PHE A 42 26.26 15.98 5.97
C PHE A 42 27.46 16.83 6.43
N LEU A 43 27.27 17.72 7.42
CA LEU A 43 28.36 18.54 7.99
C LEU A 43 29.36 17.72 8.82
N LYS A 44 28.92 16.65 9.48
CA LYS A 44 29.83 15.75 10.22
C LYS A 44 30.77 14.98 9.30
N VAL A 45 30.28 14.46 8.17
CA VAL A 45 31.08 13.70 7.20
C VAL A 45 32.11 14.58 6.50
N TYR A 46 31.73 15.81 6.13
CA TYR A 46 32.66 16.73 5.47
C TYR A 46 33.79 17.23 6.40
N LEU A 47 33.53 17.31 7.71
CA LEU A 47 34.50 17.78 8.71
C LEU A 47 35.28 16.65 9.41
N SER A 48 34.84 15.39 9.31
CA SER A 48 35.57 14.24 9.90
C SER A 48 36.73 13.75 9.03
N GLY A 49 36.82 14.18 7.77
CA GLY A 49 37.90 13.77 6.85
C GLY A 49 37.84 12.28 6.45
N GLU A 50 36.73 11.60 6.71
CA GLU A 50 36.51 10.22 6.26
C GLU A 50 35.97 10.24 4.82
N GLU A 51 36.86 10.07 3.85
CA GLU A 51 36.59 10.19 2.40
C GLU A 51 35.51 9.23 1.83
N GLU A 52 35.00 8.28 2.62
CA GLU A 52 34.19 7.17 2.09
C GLU A 52 32.70 7.50 1.88
N TYR A 53 32.17 8.58 2.48
CA TYR A 53 30.75 8.94 2.40
C TYR A 53 30.42 10.19 1.56
N ALA A 54 31.42 10.88 1.03
CA ALA A 54 31.24 12.10 0.21
C ALA A 54 30.75 11.80 -1.23
N SER A 55 30.72 10.53 -1.65
CA SER A 55 30.50 10.13 -3.04
C SER A 55 29.04 9.96 -3.46
N TYR A 56 28.09 9.88 -2.52
CA TYR A 56 26.71 9.49 -2.84
C TYR A 56 25.75 10.62 -3.21
N LEU A 57 26.21 11.87 -3.25
CA LEU A 57 25.36 13.02 -3.57
C LEU A 57 26.07 13.94 -4.55
N TYR A 58 26.09 13.53 -5.83
CA TYR A 58 26.42 14.42 -6.93
C TYR A 58 25.27 15.41 -7.15
N GLY A 59 25.45 16.65 -6.68
CA GLY A 59 24.78 17.83 -7.22
C GLY A 59 25.77 18.56 -8.13
N GLU A 60 25.44 18.71 -9.41
CA GLU A 60 26.35 19.12 -10.49
C GLU A 60 26.81 20.61 -10.46
N HIS A 61 26.61 21.34 -9.36
CA HIS A 61 26.87 22.79 -9.33
C HIS A 61 27.44 23.28 -7.99
N ALA A 62 28.63 22.79 -7.63
CA ALA A 62 29.47 23.47 -6.64
C ALA A 62 30.30 24.54 -7.35
N GLN A 63 29.91 25.81 -7.23
CA GLN A 63 30.69 26.93 -7.76
C GLN A 63 31.48 27.55 -6.60
N GLN A 64 32.77 27.23 -6.56
CA GLN A 64 33.68 27.67 -5.49
C GLN A 64 34.17 29.08 -5.80
N ASP A 65 33.72 30.07 -5.04
CA ASP A 65 34.32 31.41 -5.05
C ASP A 65 35.39 31.47 -3.95
N VAL A 66 36.65 31.18 -4.33
CA VAL A 66 37.77 30.93 -3.40
C VAL A 66 38.27 32.22 -2.71
N ASP A 67 37.85 33.40 -3.15
CA ASP A 67 38.46 34.66 -2.69
C ASP A 67 37.90 35.23 -1.38
N GLU A 68 36.89 34.61 -0.74
CA GLU A 68 36.39 35.06 0.58
C GLU A 68 36.20 33.94 1.61
N GLY A 69 36.66 32.71 1.36
CA GLY A 69 36.46 31.58 2.27
C GLY A 69 34.99 31.21 2.47
N LYS A 70 34.13 31.57 1.51
CA LYS A 70 32.70 31.21 1.49
C LYS A 70 32.53 29.98 0.62
N ILE A 71 31.95 28.93 1.19
CA ILE A 71 31.50 27.75 0.44
C ILE A 71 29.98 27.86 0.37
N GLU A 72 29.43 28.03 -0.84
CA GLU A 72 27.99 27.94 -1.07
C GLU A 72 27.66 26.51 -1.51
N LEU A 73 27.01 25.76 -0.62
CA LEU A 73 26.56 24.40 -0.91
C LEU A 73 25.10 24.45 -1.36
N PHE A 74 24.89 24.19 -2.64
CA PHE A 74 23.57 23.97 -3.21
C PHE A 74 23.31 22.46 -3.21
N TYR A 75 22.31 22.04 -2.45
CA TYR A 75 21.80 20.67 -2.51
C TYR A 75 20.34 20.72 -2.91
N ASP A 76 19.99 19.98 -3.95
CA ASP A 76 18.59 19.70 -4.27
C ASP A 76 18.16 18.57 -3.35
N ILE A 77 17.39 18.90 -2.31
CA ILE A 77 16.59 17.87 -1.64
C ILE A 77 15.55 17.44 -2.67
N SER A 78 15.79 16.31 -3.33
CA SER A 78 14.70 15.58 -3.96
C SER A 78 13.80 15.14 -2.83
N GLU A 79 12.80 15.97 -2.53
CA GLU A 79 11.74 15.61 -1.61
C GLU A 79 11.13 14.32 -2.13
N GLY A 80 11.38 13.21 -1.43
CA GLY A 80 10.95 11.89 -1.86
C GLY A 80 9.48 11.81 -2.26
N ALA A 81 9.11 10.81 -3.05
CA ALA A 81 7.72 10.62 -3.51
C ALA A 81 7.09 9.41 -2.83
N ALA A 82 5.76 9.35 -2.80
CA ALA A 82 5.05 8.09 -2.56
C ALA A 82 5.08 7.27 -3.86
N VAL A 83 5.37 5.98 -3.75
CA VAL A 83 5.42 5.04 -4.88
C VAL A 83 4.67 3.80 -4.44
N PHE A 84 3.62 3.42 -5.17
CA PHE A 84 2.76 2.32 -4.77
C PHE A 84 2.97 1.10 -5.66
N GLU A 85 3.14 -0.05 -5.03
CA GLU A 85 3.19 -1.35 -5.67
C GLU A 85 2.04 -2.21 -5.16
N LEU A 86 1.43 -2.96 -6.07
CA LEU A 86 0.33 -3.87 -5.77
C LEU A 86 0.77 -5.30 -6.05
N SER A 87 0.40 -6.21 -5.16
CA SER A 87 0.81 -7.60 -5.20
C SER A 87 -0.24 -8.52 -4.57
N SER A 88 0.02 -9.83 -4.60
CA SER A 88 -0.69 -10.83 -3.78
C SER A 88 -2.22 -10.85 -3.99
N LEU A 89 -2.71 -10.69 -5.23
CA LEU A 89 -4.13 -10.82 -5.54
C LEU A 89 -4.65 -12.21 -5.12
N ALA A 90 -5.72 -12.23 -4.33
CA ALA A 90 -6.41 -13.45 -3.94
C ALA A 90 -7.92 -13.29 -4.10
N VAL A 91 -8.56 -14.25 -4.76
CA VAL A 91 -10.01 -14.33 -4.96
C VAL A 91 -10.49 -15.64 -4.34
N ILE A 92 -11.27 -15.54 -3.26
CA ILE A 92 -11.62 -16.69 -2.43
C ILE A 92 -13.11 -16.61 -2.02
N PRO A 93 -13.90 -17.68 -2.21
CA PRO A 93 -13.53 -18.93 -2.88
C PRO A 93 -13.44 -18.78 -4.41
N SER A 94 -12.78 -19.73 -5.09
CA SER A 94 -12.74 -19.76 -6.56
C SER A 94 -14.03 -20.29 -7.20
N VAL A 95 -14.86 -20.99 -6.41
CA VAL A 95 -16.19 -21.46 -6.79
C VAL A 95 -17.13 -21.15 -5.62
N VAL A 96 -18.26 -20.53 -5.90
CA VAL A 96 -19.22 -20.01 -4.91
C VAL A 96 -20.65 -20.36 -5.35
N GLU A 97 -21.57 -20.58 -4.41
CA GLU A 97 -22.97 -20.79 -4.77
C GLU A 97 -23.71 -19.44 -4.93
N VAL A 98 -24.73 -19.42 -5.80
CA VAL A 98 -25.64 -18.27 -5.92
C VAL A 98 -26.22 -17.90 -4.56
N GLY A 99 -26.03 -16.64 -4.16
CA GLY A 99 -26.47 -16.07 -2.89
C GLY A 99 -25.39 -15.98 -1.82
N GLU A 100 -24.19 -16.52 -2.07
CA GLU A 100 -23.02 -16.35 -1.19
C GLU A 100 -22.13 -15.17 -1.64
N GLU A 101 -21.01 -14.94 -0.95
CA GLU A 101 -20.08 -13.84 -1.18
C GLU A 101 -18.68 -14.35 -1.53
N VAL A 102 -17.98 -13.61 -2.39
CA VAL A 102 -16.58 -13.82 -2.76
C VAL A 102 -15.74 -12.67 -2.25
N SER A 103 -14.64 -13.00 -1.57
CA SER A 103 -13.69 -12.02 -1.08
C SER A 103 -12.53 -11.88 -2.09
N ALA A 104 -12.39 -10.67 -2.64
CA ALA A 104 -11.29 -10.30 -3.53
C ALA A 104 -10.34 -9.35 -2.80
N SER A 105 -9.11 -9.78 -2.57
CA SER A 105 -8.12 -9.05 -1.76
C SER A 105 -6.80 -8.83 -2.48
N ILE A 106 -6.14 -7.72 -2.16
CA ILE A 106 -4.87 -7.30 -2.76
C ILE A 106 -3.97 -6.67 -1.69
N GLU A 107 -2.66 -6.84 -1.81
CA GLU A 107 -1.67 -6.15 -0.99
C GLU A 107 -1.22 -4.86 -1.69
N VAL A 108 -1.19 -3.76 -0.96
CA VAL A 108 -0.73 -2.46 -1.43
C VAL A 108 0.40 -1.98 -0.54
N ALA A 109 1.56 -1.72 -1.11
CA ALA A 109 2.75 -1.26 -0.41
C ALA A 109 3.21 0.10 -0.95
N ASN A 110 3.57 1.02 -0.06
CA ASN A 110 4.24 2.26 -0.43
C ASN A 110 5.76 2.07 -0.32
N THR A 111 6.43 1.87 -1.46
CA THR A 111 7.89 1.73 -1.58
C THR A 111 8.61 3.07 -1.74
N GLY A 112 7.86 4.18 -1.66
CA GLY A 112 8.39 5.53 -1.73
C GLY A 112 8.73 6.11 -0.36
N GLU A 113 9.50 7.19 -0.35
CA GLU A 113 10.05 7.84 0.86
C GLU A 113 9.07 8.80 1.56
N LYS A 114 7.86 9.00 0.99
CA LYS A 114 6.83 9.86 1.56
C LYS A 114 5.51 9.14 1.72
N ALA A 115 4.74 9.57 2.71
CA ALA A 115 3.35 9.20 2.83
C ALA A 115 2.54 9.68 1.62
N GLY A 116 1.57 8.88 1.19
CA GLY A 116 0.68 9.22 0.10
C GLY A 116 -0.63 8.46 0.18
N SER A 117 -1.57 8.83 -0.69
CA SER A 117 -2.84 8.13 -0.85
C SER A 117 -2.90 7.46 -2.22
N TYR A 118 -3.50 6.27 -2.26
CA TYR A 118 -3.69 5.49 -3.48
C TYR A 118 -5.13 5.00 -3.56
N THR A 119 -5.73 5.03 -4.75
CA THR A 119 -7.10 4.56 -4.99
C THR A 119 -7.07 3.23 -5.75
N ILE A 120 -7.72 2.24 -5.16
CA ILE A 120 -7.83 0.87 -5.63
C ILE A 120 -9.24 0.71 -6.19
N ILE A 121 -9.34 0.23 -7.42
CA ILE A 121 -10.56 0.10 -8.19
C ILE A 121 -10.74 -1.39 -8.48
N LEU A 122 -11.84 -1.95 -8.00
CA LEU A 122 -12.29 -3.29 -8.33
C LEU A 122 -13.15 -3.23 -9.58
N LYS A 123 -12.87 -4.12 -10.53
CA LYS A 123 -13.72 -4.38 -11.68
C LYS A 123 -14.14 -5.84 -11.76
N ILE A 124 -15.40 -6.06 -12.10
CA ILE A 124 -15.94 -7.37 -12.44
C ILE A 124 -16.39 -7.33 -13.89
N ASN A 125 -15.91 -8.27 -14.70
CA ASN A 125 -16.20 -8.32 -16.14
C ASN A 125 -15.98 -6.97 -16.86
N GLU A 126 -14.86 -6.30 -16.54
CA GLU A 126 -14.46 -4.99 -17.07
C GLU A 126 -15.27 -3.77 -16.58
N GLU A 127 -16.35 -3.99 -15.82
CA GLU A 127 -17.17 -2.94 -15.20
C GLU A 127 -16.66 -2.59 -13.80
N VAL A 128 -16.68 -1.30 -13.44
CA VAL A 128 -16.24 -0.84 -12.10
C VAL A 128 -17.34 -1.15 -11.08
N GLU A 129 -17.02 -2.01 -10.11
CA GLU A 129 -17.96 -2.41 -9.06
C GLU A 129 -17.77 -1.58 -7.77
N ASP A 130 -16.53 -1.34 -7.36
CA ASP A 130 -16.22 -0.63 -6.12
C ASP A 130 -14.84 0.05 -6.17
N GLU A 131 -14.62 1.02 -5.29
CA GLU A 131 -13.35 1.70 -5.12
C GLU A 131 -13.03 1.99 -3.65
N LYS A 132 -11.76 1.83 -3.27
CA LYS A 132 -11.26 2.11 -1.91
C LYS A 132 -9.98 2.93 -1.97
N SER A 133 -9.91 3.99 -1.17
CA SER A 133 -8.70 4.78 -1.00
C SER A 133 -7.99 4.42 0.29
N VAL A 134 -6.68 4.20 0.20
CA VAL A 134 -5.78 3.96 1.34
C VAL A 134 -4.76 5.08 1.43
N THR A 135 -4.35 5.42 2.64
CA THR A 135 -3.23 6.34 2.90
C THR A 135 -2.19 5.59 3.69
N LEU A 136 -0.96 5.53 3.16
CA LEU A 136 0.14 4.77 3.71
C LEU A 136 1.34 5.69 3.94
N GLY A 137 2.06 5.47 5.03
CA GLY A 137 3.38 6.04 5.29
C GLY A 137 4.45 5.48 4.34
N SER A 138 5.68 5.98 4.46
CA SER A 138 6.85 5.37 3.81
C SER A 138 7.01 3.93 4.29
N ASP A 139 7.29 3.02 3.37
CA ASP A 139 7.55 1.59 3.64
C ASP A 139 6.40 0.85 4.36
N GLU A 140 5.18 1.41 4.34
CA GLU A 140 4.00 0.79 4.91
C GLU A 140 3.25 -0.04 3.86
N SER A 141 2.70 -1.19 4.27
CA SER A 141 1.82 -2.00 3.45
C SER A 141 0.51 -2.35 4.15
N VAL A 142 -0.55 -2.55 3.37
CA VAL A 142 -1.87 -2.95 3.85
C VAL A 142 -2.53 -3.90 2.87
N THR A 143 -3.29 -4.86 3.39
CA THR A 143 -4.20 -5.68 2.58
C THR A 143 -5.56 -5.01 2.48
N VAL A 144 -6.05 -4.82 1.26
CA VAL A 144 -7.39 -4.29 0.98
C VAL A 144 -8.25 -5.42 0.45
N SER A 145 -9.43 -5.61 1.04
CA SER A 145 -10.40 -6.63 0.62
C SER A 145 -11.71 -6.01 0.14
N PHE A 146 -12.34 -6.63 -0.84
CA PHE A 146 -13.66 -6.32 -1.37
C PHE A 146 -14.53 -7.57 -1.27
N GLU A 147 -15.80 -7.37 -0.94
CA GLU A 147 -16.79 -8.46 -0.87
C GLU A 147 -17.74 -8.32 -2.07
N VAL A 148 -17.83 -9.37 -2.87
CA VAL A 148 -18.59 -9.39 -4.13
C VAL A 148 -19.71 -10.43 -4.01
N PRO A 149 -21.00 -10.01 -4.10
CA PRO A 149 -22.12 -10.95 -4.00
C PRO A 149 -22.25 -11.79 -5.27
N ALA A 150 -22.38 -13.10 -5.12
CA ALA A 150 -22.57 -14.05 -6.22
C ALA A 150 -24.06 -14.16 -6.58
N THR A 151 -24.53 -13.37 -7.55
CA THR A 151 -25.98 -13.23 -7.82
C THR A 151 -26.51 -14.13 -8.93
N GLU A 152 -25.70 -14.42 -9.95
CA GLU A 152 -26.09 -15.24 -11.10
C GLU A 152 -25.01 -16.26 -11.44
N GLU A 153 -25.43 -17.43 -11.96
CA GLU A 153 -24.50 -18.48 -12.38
C GLU A 153 -23.62 -18.03 -13.55
N GLY A 154 -22.33 -18.37 -13.52
CA GLY A 154 -21.40 -17.99 -14.58
C GLY A 154 -19.96 -17.82 -14.08
N THR A 155 -19.06 -17.57 -15.02
CA THR A 155 -17.65 -17.26 -14.73
C THR A 155 -17.47 -15.75 -14.73
N TYR A 156 -16.87 -15.22 -13.68
CA TYR A 156 -16.64 -13.79 -13.50
C TYR A 156 -15.14 -13.51 -13.50
N SER A 157 -14.73 -12.52 -14.29
CA SER A 157 -13.37 -12.00 -14.27
C SER A 157 -13.26 -10.90 -13.23
N VAL A 158 -12.22 -10.97 -12.38
CA VAL A 158 -11.88 -9.96 -11.38
C VAL A 158 -10.64 -9.21 -11.86
N ASP A 159 -10.68 -7.88 -11.84
CA ASP A 159 -9.51 -7.03 -12.06
C ASP A 159 -9.40 -6.00 -10.93
N ILE A 160 -8.22 -5.90 -10.31
CA ILE A 160 -7.90 -4.86 -9.33
C ILE A 160 -6.66 -4.12 -9.82
N ASN A 161 -6.86 -2.90 -10.33
CA ASN A 161 -5.82 -2.04 -10.90
C ASN A 161 -4.85 -2.77 -11.87
N GLY A 162 -5.35 -3.72 -12.68
CA GLY A 162 -4.56 -4.48 -13.65
C GLY A 162 -4.02 -5.83 -13.18
N LEU A 163 -4.21 -6.21 -11.91
CA LEU A 163 -4.04 -7.60 -11.48
C LEU A 163 -5.35 -8.36 -11.69
N SER A 164 -5.30 -9.49 -12.37
CA SER A 164 -6.51 -10.23 -12.75
C SER A 164 -6.63 -11.61 -12.10
N GLY A 165 -7.86 -12.00 -11.80
CA GLY A 165 -8.25 -13.31 -11.30
C GLY A 165 -9.65 -13.69 -11.81
N SER A 166 -10.23 -14.76 -11.29
CA SER A 166 -11.59 -15.18 -11.64
C SER A 166 -12.20 -16.05 -10.55
N TYR A 167 -13.53 -16.10 -10.53
CA TYR A 167 -14.30 -17.07 -9.77
C TYR A 167 -15.51 -17.56 -10.57
N ASP A 168 -15.99 -18.76 -10.25
CA ASP A 168 -17.18 -19.35 -10.84
C ASP A 168 -18.34 -19.34 -9.84
N VAL A 169 -19.53 -18.97 -10.32
CA VAL A 169 -20.77 -19.03 -9.55
C VAL A 169 -21.60 -20.20 -10.04
N GLU A 170 -21.91 -21.13 -9.14
CA GLU A 170 -22.74 -22.29 -9.40
C GLU A 170 -24.12 -22.15 -8.74
N LYS A 171 -25.13 -22.83 -9.29
CA LYS A 171 -26.45 -22.90 -8.63
C LYS A 171 -26.32 -23.56 -7.27
N ALA A 172 -26.99 -22.99 -6.26
CA ALA A 172 -27.14 -23.64 -4.97
C ALA A 172 -27.69 -25.06 -5.14
N GLN A 173 -27.03 -26.04 -4.53
CA GLN A 173 -27.46 -27.43 -4.63
C GLN A 173 -28.76 -27.65 -3.86
N THR A 174 -29.90 -27.50 -4.54
CA THR A 174 -31.21 -27.83 -3.97
C THR A 174 -31.44 -29.34 -3.99
N GLY A 175 -30.78 -30.08 -3.12
CA GLY A 175 -31.06 -31.51 -2.96
C GLY A 175 -30.05 -32.24 -2.08
N ILE A 176 -30.56 -33.03 -1.13
CA ILE A 176 -29.73 -34.05 -0.47
C ILE A 176 -29.37 -35.08 -1.55
N PRO A 177 -28.07 -35.35 -1.82
CA PRO A 177 -27.68 -36.36 -2.79
C PRO A 177 -28.31 -37.72 -2.43
N GLY A 178 -29.10 -38.27 -3.36
CA GLY A 178 -29.83 -39.54 -3.18
C GLY A 178 -31.29 -39.40 -2.76
N PHE A 179 -31.79 -38.19 -2.48
CA PHE A 179 -33.19 -37.98 -2.12
C PHE A 179 -33.79 -36.82 -2.92
N PRO A 180 -34.39 -37.07 -4.10
CA PRO A 180 -35.19 -36.04 -4.76
C PRO A 180 -36.35 -35.67 -3.83
N LEU A 181 -36.70 -34.38 -3.75
CA LEU A 181 -37.77 -33.87 -2.88
C LEU A 181 -39.12 -34.56 -3.12
N GLU A 182 -39.33 -35.09 -4.32
CA GLU A 182 -40.47 -35.92 -4.70
C GLU A 182 -40.60 -37.19 -3.83
N SER A 183 -39.48 -37.76 -3.37
CA SER A 183 -39.45 -38.93 -2.48
C SER A 183 -40.09 -38.63 -1.13
N ILE A 184 -39.89 -37.41 -0.61
CA ILE A 184 -40.45 -37.00 0.69
C ILE A 184 -41.98 -36.94 0.57
N VAL A 185 -42.50 -36.35 -0.51
CA VAL A 185 -43.94 -36.27 -0.79
C VAL A 185 -44.55 -37.67 -0.96
N LEU A 186 -43.93 -38.54 -1.74
CA LEU A 186 -44.36 -39.93 -1.91
C LEU A 186 -44.37 -40.70 -0.59
N SER A 187 -43.36 -40.52 0.27
CA SER A 187 -43.29 -41.19 1.58
C SER A 187 -44.42 -40.73 2.51
N MET A 188 -44.74 -39.42 2.52
CA MET A 188 -45.83 -38.87 3.33
C MET A 188 -47.18 -39.38 2.85
N VAL A 189 -47.41 -39.42 1.54
CA VAL A 189 -48.66 -39.95 0.97
C VAL A 189 -48.83 -41.44 1.30
N LEU A 190 -47.76 -42.23 1.19
CA LEU A 190 -47.80 -43.66 1.51
C LEU A 190 -48.04 -43.90 3.01
N ALA A 191 -47.41 -43.11 3.89
CA ALA A 191 -47.62 -43.18 5.33
C ALA A 191 -49.06 -42.81 5.72
N VAL A 192 -49.63 -41.76 5.11
CA VAL A 192 -51.04 -41.36 5.33
C VAL A 192 -52.00 -42.44 4.82
N LEU A 193 -51.74 -43.04 3.65
CA LEU A 193 -52.51 -44.17 3.13
C LEU A 193 -52.45 -45.38 4.07
N LEU A 194 -51.26 -45.72 4.58
CA LEU A 194 -51.09 -46.82 5.55
C LEU A 194 -51.84 -46.53 6.85
N LEU A 195 -51.73 -45.31 7.39
CA LEU A 195 -52.49 -44.89 8.57
C LEU A 195 -53.99 -44.94 8.33
N TRP A 196 -54.47 -44.49 7.18
CA TRP A 196 -55.88 -44.56 6.80
C TRP A 196 -56.36 -46.01 6.67
N LEU A 197 -55.56 -46.90 6.07
CA LEU A 197 -55.86 -48.33 5.96
C LEU A 197 -55.89 -49.01 7.34
N ILE A 198 -55.01 -48.60 8.27
CA ILE A 198 -55.00 -49.08 9.66
C ILE A 198 -56.24 -48.58 10.41
N GLN A 199 -56.62 -47.32 10.23
CA GLN A 199 -57.81 -46.75 10.87
C GLN A 199 -59.12 -47.32 10.31
N ARG A 200 -59.19 -47.60 9.01
CA ARG A 200 -60.37 -48.20 8.35
C ARG A 200 -60.60 -49.66 8.75
N LYS A 201 -59.55 -50.37 9.18
CA LYS A 201 -59.61 -51.78 9.61
C LYS A 201 -59.95 -51.94 11.10
N ARG A 202 -59.96 -50.86 11.88
CA ARG A 202 -60.49 -50.84 13.25
C ARG A 202 -61.97 -50.46 13.21
#